data_AF-A0A318Q8A6-F1
#
_entry.id   AF-A0A318Q8A6-F1
#
_cell.length_a   1.000
_cell.length_b   1.000
_cell.length_c   1.000
_cell.angle_alpha   90.00
_cell.angle_beta   90.00
_cell.angle_gamma   90.00
#
_symmetry.space_group_name_H-M   'P 1'
#
loop_
_entity.id
_entity.type
_entity.pdbx_description
1 polymer ?
#
loop_
_entity_poly.entity_id
_entity_poly.type
_entity_poly.pdbx_seq_one_letter_code
_entity_poly.pdbx_strand_id
1 'polypeptide(L)' 'MQSTASNNDDKSAHRLSVSLTAEQHRELNEIARKNRVSVAWVIREAIDRLLKDDMLLLHVGKE' A
#
# COMPACT_ATOMS: atom_id res chain seq x y z
N MET A 1 14.96 -16.53 26.85
CA MET A 1 15.04 -16.64 25.38
C MET A 1 14.90 -15.24 24.83
N GLN A 2 16.01 -14.68 24.34
CA GLN A 2 16.16 -13.27 24.01
C GLN A 2 16.24 -13.16 22.49
N SER A 3 15.30 -12.44 21.88
CA SER A 3 15.30 -12.15 20.45
C SER A 3 15.06 -10.66 20.25
N THR A 4 16.17 -9.92 20.33
CA THR A 4 16.52 -8.74 19.52
C THR A 4 15.38 -7.84 19.05
N ALA A 5 15.12 -6.80 19.82
CA ALA A 5 14.62 -5.54 19.29
C ALA A 5 15.68 -4.95 18.35
N SER A 6 15.55 -5.22 17.05
CA SER A 6 16.34 -4.53 16.04
C SER A 6 15.79 -3.13 15.85
N ASN A 7 16.49 -2.20 16.48
CA ASN A 7 16.49 -0.77 16.23
C ASN A 7 16.50 -0.51 14.71
N ASN A 8 15.37 -0.06 14.15
CA ASN A 8 15.29 0.46 12.78
C ASN A 8 14.57 1.80 12.78
N ASP A 9 15.19 2.74 13.48
CA ASP A 9 14.90 4.17 13.47
C ASP A 9 15.52 4.76 12.20
N ASP A 10 14.95 4.45 11.02
CA ASP A 10 15.15 5.21 9.79
C ASP A 10 14.06 4.80 8.79
N LYS A 11 13.08 5.68 8.54
CA LYS A 11 11.79 5.46 7.86
C LYS A 11 10.70 4.84 8.73
N SER A 12 9.90 5.72 9.34
CA SER A 12 8.59 5.41 9.90
C SER A 12 7.69 4.79 8.82
N ALA A 13 7.82 3.49 8.59
CA ALA A 13 6.97 2.73 7.70
C ALA A 13 5.61 2.60 8.37
N HIS A 14 4.70 3.52 8.06
CA HIS A 14 3.35 3.51 8.58
C HIS A 14 2.63 2.26 8.05
N ARG A 15 2.39 1.28 8.94
CA ARG A 15 1.65 0.07 8.60
C ARG A 15 0.16 0.36 8.65
N LEU A 16 -0.47 0.32 7.49
CA LEU A 16 -1.92 0.45 7.35
C LEU A 16 -2.51 -0.94 7.13
N SER A 17 -3.51 -1.31 7.93
CA SER A 17 -4.33 -2.50 7.69
C SER A 17 -5.66 -2.05 7.12
N VAL A 18 -5.82 -2.25 5.81
CA VAL A 18 -7.06 -1.97 5.08
C VAL A 18 -7.65 -3.27 4.55
N SER A 19 -8.97 -3.40 4.67
CA SER A 19 -9.70 -4.51 4.08
C SER A 19 -9.95 -4.20 2.61
N LEU A 20 -9.39 -5.03 1.72
CA LEU A 20 -9.62 -4.96 0.29
C LEU A 20 -10.75 -5.92 -0.09
N THR A 21 -11.51 -5.60 -1.13
CA THR A 21 -12.43 -6.57 -1.72
C THR A 21 -11.64 -7.70 -2.40
N ALA A 22 -12.28 -8.86 -2.59
CA ALA A 22 -11.64 -10.00 -3.26
C ALA A 22 -11.19 -9.65 -4.69
N GLU A 23 -11.96 -8.80 -5.39
CA GLU A 23 -11.64 -8.31 -6.73
C GLU A 23 -10.40 -7.41 -6.72
N GLN A 24 -10.34 -6.43 -5.80
CA GLN A 24 -9.17 -5.56 -5.65
C GLN A 24 -7.89 -6.34 -5.34
N HIS A 25 -7.97 -7.34 -4.46
CA HIS A 25 -6.82 -8.18 -4.14
C HIS A 25 -6.36 -9.00 -5.36
N ARG A 26 -7.30 -9.52 -6.16
CA ARG A 26 -6.99 -10.26 -7.39
C ARG A 26 -6.30 -9.35 -8.41
N GLU A 27 -6.85 -8.18 -8.70
CA GLU A 27 -6.26 -7.24 -9.65
C GLU A 27 -4.86 -6.79 -9.23
N LEU A 28 -4.68 -6.44 -7.95
CA LEU A 28 -3.36 -6.08 -7.40
C LEU A 28 -2.35 -7.24 -7.54
N ASN A 29 -2.79 -8.48 -7.33
CA ASN A 29 -1.93 -9.66 -7.49
C ASN A 29 -1.58 -9.89 -8.97
N GLU A 30 -2.50 -9.67 -9.90
CA GLU A 30 -2.23 -9.76 -11.34
C GLU A 30 -1.25 -8.68 -11.80
N ILE A 31 -1.41 -7.43 -11.33
CA ILE A 31 -0.49 -6.33 -11.60
C ILE A 31 0.90 -6.63 -11.01
N ALA A 32 0.95 -7.12 -9.77
CA ALA A 32 2.18 -7.52 -9.10
C ALA A 32 2.93 -8.59 -9.90
N ARG A 33 2.24 -9.65 -10.36
CA ARG A 33 2.84 -10.70 -11.21
C ARG A 33 3.34 -10.17 -12.54
N LYS A 34 2.54 -9.37 -13.25
CA LYS A 34 2.90 -8.81 -14.56
C LYS A 34 4.17 -7.96 -14.49
N ASN A 35 4.32 -7.18 -13.42
CA ASN A 35 5.44 -6.29 -13.22
C ASN A 35 6.60 -6.91 -12.41
N ARG A 36 6.48 -8.17 -11.97
CA ARG A 36 7.44 -8.87 -11.09
C ARG A 36 7.77 -8.12 -9.79
N VAL A 37 6.78 -7.44 -9.24
CA VAL A 37 6.88 -6.65 -7.99
C VAL A 37 5.93 -7.21 -6.95
N SER A 38 6.11 -6.85 -5.68
CA SER A 38 5.19 -7.23 -4.61
C SER A 38 3.93 -6.37 -4.62
N VAL A 39 2.80 -6.90 -4.14
CA VAL A 39 1.54 -6.15 -3.98
C VAL A 39 1.74 -4.88 -3.14
N ALA A 40 2.55 -4.96 -2.08
CA ALA A 40 2.89 -3.78 -1.27
C ALA A 40 3.63 -2.69 -2.05
N TRP A 41 4.45 -3.07 -3.04
CA TRP A 41 5.11 -2.10 -3.93
C TRP A 41 4.09 -1.46 -4.88
N VAL A 42 3.18 -2.25 -5.45
CA VAL A 42 2.09 -1.74 -6.31
C VAL A 42 1.23 -0.73 -5.56
N ILE A 43 0.89 -1.03 -4.29
CA ILE A 43 0.12 -0.12 -3.44
C ILE A 43 0.90 1.17 -3.20
N ARG A 44 2.20 1.10 -2.89
CA ARG A 44 3.04 2.30 -2.67
C ARG A 44 3.15 3.15 -3.94
N GLU A 45 3.34 2.53 -5.10
CA GLU A 45 3.43 3.24 -6.39
C GLU A 45 2.09 3.88 -6.77
N ALA A 46 0.97 3.20 -6.53
CA ALA A 46 -0.36 3.78 -6.75
C ALA A 46 -0.61 5.00 -5.84
N ILE A 47 -0.18 4.93 -4.58
CA ILE A 47 -0.25 6.06 -3.63
C ILE A 47 0.67 7.20 -4.10
N ASP A 48 1.92 6.90 -4.48
CA ASP A 48 2.88 7.91 -4.93
C ASP A 48 2.38 8.63 -6.18
N ARG A 49 1.82 7.89 -7.14
CA ARG A 49 1.20 8.45 -8.34
C ARG A 49 -0.02 9.30 -8.01
N LEU A 50 -0.87 8.85 -7.08
CA LEU A 50 -2.03 9.62 -6.62
C LEU A 50 -1.61 10.93 -5.96
N LEU A 51 -0.57 10.91 -5.12
CA LEU A 51 -0.04 12.11 -4.45
C LEU A 51 0.63 13.08 -5.43
N LYS A 52 1.33 12.56 -6.44
CA LYS A 52 1.97 13.38 -7.49
C LYS A 52 0.97 14.04 -8.44
N ASP A 53 -0.16 13.40 -8.69
CA ASP A 53 -1.20 13.92 -9.58
C ASP A 53 -2.05 15.02 -8.91
N ASP A 54 -1.80 15.35 -7.62
CA ASP A 54 -2.60 16.27 -6.79
C ASP A 54 -4.10 15.94 -6.86
N MET A 55 -4.42 14.66 -7.07
CA MET A 55 -5.80 14.23 -7.20
C MET A 55 -6.38 14.18 -5.79
N LEU A 56 -7.01 15.29 -5.39
CA LEU A 56 -7.87 15.36 -4.22
C LEU A 56 -8.85 14.18 -4.30
N LEU A 57 -8.55 13.11 -3.54
CA LEU A 57 -9.50 12.06 -3.24
C LEU A 57 -10.61 12.74 -2.44
N LEU A 58 -11.57 13.33 -3.15
CA LEU A 58 -12.82 13.78 -2.58
C LEU A 58 -13.48 12.53 -2.01
N HIS A 59 -13.28 12.31 -0.71
CA HIS A 59 -14.11 11.45 0.10
C HIS A 59 -15.49 12.08 0.07
N VAL A 60 -16.29 11.78 -0.96
CA VAL A 60 -17.71 12.07 -0.91
C VAL A 60 -18.25 11.15 0.18
N GLY A 61 -18.35 11.73 1.38
CA GLY A 61 -19.03 11.11 2.51
C GLY A 61 -20.41 10.73 2.01
N LYS A 62 -20.66 9.44 1.92
CA LYS A 62 -22.00 8.94 1.72
C LYS A 62 -22.63 8.90 3.11
N GLU A 63 -23.40 9.95 3.39
CA GLU A 63 -24.38 10.04 4.48
C GLU A 63 -25.36 8.85 4.42
#